data_AF-A0A0J9TPW0-F1
#
_entry.id   AF-A0A0J9TPW0-F1
#
_cell.length_a   1.000
_cell.length_b   1.000
_cell.length_c   1.000
_cell.angle_alpha   90.00
_cell.angle_beta   90.00
_cell.angle_gamma   90.00
#
_symmetry.space_group_name_H-M   'P 1'
#
loop_
_entity.id
_entity.type
_entity.pdbx_description
1 polymer ?
#
loop_
_entity_poly.entity_id
_entity_poly.type
_entity_poly.pdbx_seq_one_letter_code
_entity_poly.pdbx_strand_id
1 'polypeptide(L)'
;MEQTPDAKAEEIDLEKYTHSGSIANTTLKKIIEKCVQGAKILELCDFGEKVLKEELDKVYTKKEKGNKVEKGISFPVTINVNEVCNNYSPAPSENEETLKSGDIVKICLGCHIDGHISMVGHTIYIGTENEVIEGPKAEVLKNAHTLSQLFLKSLKVGINASDVTKNIQKACEELKCTVISNCVSYQIKKYILEGSKFILLKENPENKVEDFQIESDDIYIVDVMVTTGDGKIKESDHKTTIYKREVQKNYHLKTNLGRSFINEVNKKFPVLPFHVKHVEDQRAALIGIPEALRHDLIKPYNVFAEKKKEFVSQFKYTVMVKEEGIKQLTGIKCTQLNNCKTVNEIQDEALKAILATSLTAKKKKAKGAKPSEETSQEN
;
A
#
# COMPACT_ATOMS: atom_id res chain seq x y z
N MET A 1 -2.41 35.39 22.60
CA MET A 1 -1.46 34.65 21.77
C MET A 1 -1.13 33.38 22.53
N GLU A 2 -1.95 32.34 22.36
CA GLU A 2 -1.65 31.03 22.92
C GLU A 2 -0.58 30.38 22.06
N GLN A 3 0.58 30.12 22.68
CA GLN A 3 1.64 29.32 22.10
C GLN A 3 1.09 27.92 21.87
N THR A 4 0.97 27.56 20.59
CA THR A 4 0.80 26.17 20.16
C THR A 4 2.00 25.39 20.68
N PRO A 5 1.83 24.24 21.36
CA PRO A 5 2.97 23.46 21.81
C PRO A 5 3.74 23.00 20.58
N ASP A 6 5.04 23.32 20.55
CA ASP A 6 5.98 22.84 19.55
C ASP A 6 5.77 21.34 19.32
N ALA A 7 5.24 21.00 18.15
CA ALA A 7 5.21 19.63 17.67
C ALA A 7 6.66 19.20 17.49
N LYS A 8 7.25 18.56 18.52
CA LYS A 8 8.54 17.87 18.40
C LYS A 8 8.47 17.06 17.11
N ALA A 9 9.31 17.39 16.14
CA ALA A 9 9.41 16.67 14.88
C ALA A 9 9.45 15.17 15.19
N GLU A 10 8.40 14.45 14.79
CA GLU A 10 8.31 13.02 15.04
C GLU A 10 9.50 12.36 14.33
N GLU A 11 10.41 11.79 15.12
CA GLU A 11 11.67 11.26 14.62
C GLU A 11 11.38 10.07 13.70
N ILE A 12 11.61 10.27 12.39
CA ILE A 12 11.53 9.21 11.37
C ILE A 12 12.64 8.20 11.64
N ASP A 13 12.26 6.99 12.01
CA ASP A 13 13.19 5.88 12.20
C ASP A 13 13.22 4.97 10.96
N LEU A 14 14.28 5.14 10.17
CA LEU A 14 14.48 4.37 8.94
C LEU A 14 14.71 2.87 9.20
N GLU A 15 15.26 2.49 10.34
CA GLU A 15 15.49 1.09 10.69
C GLU A 15 14.16 0.40 10.97
N LYS A 16 13.25 1.07 11.70
CA LYS A 16 11.89 0.58 11.95
C LYS A 16 11.09 0.41 10.66
N TYR A 17 11.17 1.37 9.74
CA TYR A 17 10.57 1.22 8.39
C TYR A 17 11.19 0.07 7.60
N THR A 18 12.52 -0.10 7.65
CA THR A 18 13.20 -1.19 6.94
C THR A 18 12.81 -2.55 7.50
N HIS A 19 12.72 -2.69 8.83
CA HIS A 19 12.29 -3.93 9.48
C HIS A 19 10.80 -4.23 9.22
N SER A 20 9.90 -3.26 9.36
CA SER A 20 8.47 -3.48 9.03
C SER A 20 8.28 -3.81 7.55
N GLY A 21 9.04 -3.17 6.65
CA GLY A 21 8.99 -3.46 5.22
C GLY A 21 9.49 -4.88 4.88
N SER A 22 10.57 -5.33 5.53
CA SER A 22 11.08 -6.69 5.39
C SER A 22 10.08 -7.75 5.85
N ILE A 23 9.41 -7.51 6.98
CA ILE A 23 8.35 -8.38 7.50
C ILE A 23 7.18 -8.45 6.51
N ALA A 24 6.70 -7.30 6.02
CA ALA A 24 5.62 -7.25 5.03
C ALA A 24 5.97 -8.03 3.76
N ASN A 25 7.18 -7.85 3.22
CA ASN A 25 7.67 -8.58 2.04
C ASN A 25 7.76 -10.09 2.29
N THR A 26 8.23 -10.50 3.47
CA THR A 26 8.36 -11.93 3.84
C THR A 26 7.00 -12.58 3.94
N THR A 27 6.04 -11.93 4.60
CA THR A 27 4.65 -12.40 4.66
C THR A 27 4.03 -12.52 3.28
N LEU A 28 4.18 -11.48 2.45
CA LEU A 28 3.62 -11.48 1.09
C LEU A 28 4.12 -12.69 0.27
N LYS A 29 5.43 -12.99 0.31
CA LYS A 29 6.00 -14.17 -0.36
C LYS A 29 5.37 -15.47 0.13
N LYS A 30 5.26 -15.64 1.46
CA LYS A 30 4.64 -16.83 2.06
C LYS A 30 3.17 -16.99 1.68
N ILE A 31 2.42 -15.90 1.53
CA ILE A 31 1.02 -15.94 1.06
C ILE A 31 0.98 -16.37 -0.41
N ILE A 32 1.81 -15.76 -1.28
CA ILE A 32 1.86 -16.09 -2.71
C ILE A 32 2.17 -17.57 -2.92
N GLU A 33 3.10 -18.15 -2.15
CA GLU A 33 3.41 -19.60 -2.18
C GLU A 33 2.20 -20.50 -1.88
N LYS A 34 1.19 -19.98 -1.16
CA LYS A 34 -0.06 -20.69 -0.86
C LYS A 34 -1.21 -20.35 -1.80
N CYS A 35 -1.06 -19.34 -2.65
CA CYS A 35 -2.09 -18.95 -3.62
C CYS A 35 -2.12 -19.93 -4.80
N VAL A 36 -2.77 -21.06 -4.60
CA VAL A 36 -3.00 -22.10 -5.61
C VAL A 36 -4.49 -22.26 -5.90
N GLN A 37 -4.82 -22.92 -7.01
CA GLN A 37 -6.21 -23.29 -7.30
C GLN A 37 -6.83 -24.07 -6.13
N GLY A 38 -8.05 -23.68 -5.75
CA GLY A 38 -8.80 -24.26 -4.63
C GLY A 38 -8.45 -23.70 -3.26
N ALA A 39 -7.39 -22.88 -3.14
CA ALA A 39 -7.06 -22.25 -1.86
C ALA A 39 -8.18 -21.30 -1.44
N LYS A 40 -8.58 -21.39 -0.17
CA LYS A 40 -9.65 -20.58 0.42
C LYS A 40 -9.14 -19.19 0.79
N ILE A 41 -9.86 -18.15 0.38
CA ILE A 41 -9.48 -16.76 0.61
C ILE A 41 -9.34 -16.45 2.10
N LEU A 42 -10.31 -16.89 2.91
CA LEU A 42 -10.30 -16.73 4.37
C LEU A 42 -9.03 -17.31 5.01
N GLU A 43 -8.69 -18.56 4.67
CA GLU A 43 -7.52 -19.25 5.23
C GLU A 43 -6.21 -18.57 4.82
N LEU A 44 -6.13 -18.03 3.61
CA LEU A 44 -4.96 -17.26 3.17
C LEU A 44 -4.81 -15.94 3.93
N CYS A 45 -5.91 -15.23 4.19
CA CYS A 45 -5.91 -14.02 5.02
C CYS A 45 -5.47 -14.32 6.46
N ASP A 46 -6.05 -15.36 7.07
CA ASP A 46 -5.70 -15.79 8.43
C ASP A 46 -4.23 -16.25 8.53
N PHE A 47 -3.76 -17.00 7.54
CA PHE A 47 -2.37 -17.41 7.44
C PHE A 47 -1.44 -16.20 7.37
N GLY A 48 -1.74 -15.22 6.52
CA GLY A 48 -0.95 -14.02 6.38
C GLY A 48 -0.85 -13.20 7.67
N GLU A 49 -1.98 -13.02 8.38
CA GLU A 49 -1.99 -12.30 9.66
C GLU A 49 -1.23 -13.04 10.76
N LYS A 50 -1.34 -14.37 10.81
CA LYS A 50 -0.55 -15.20 11.71
C LYS A 50 0.94 -15.02 11.47
N VAL A 51 1.37 -15.09 10.20
CA VAL A 51 2.77 -14.87 9.83
C VAL A 51 3.24 -13.46 10.23
N LEU A 52 2.44 -12.41 9.98
CA LEU A 52 2.79 -11.05 10.40
C LEU A 52 3.05 -10.98 11.90
N LYS A 53 2.13 -11.53 12.70
CA LYS A 53 2.26 -11.54 14.16
C LYS A 53 3.52 -12.27 14.61
N GLU A 54 3.76 -13.47 14.08
CA GLU A 54 4.94 -14.27 14.41
C GLU A 54 6.26 -13.57 14.04
N GLU A 55 6.35 -12.90 12.89
CA GLU A 55 7.55 -12.17 12.49
C GLU A 55 7.74 -10.89 13.32
N LEU A 56 6.65 -10.16 13.65
CA LEU A 56 6.72 -8.98 14.52
C LEU A 56 7.15 -9.33 15.95
N ASP A 57 6.72 -10.47 16.48
CA ASP A 57 7.07 -10.91 17.83
C ASP A 57 8.58 -11.18 17.99
N LYS A 58 9.30 -11.49 16.91
CA LYS A 58 10.76 -11.74 16.90
C LYS A 58 11.62 -10.47 17.02
N VAL A 59 11.11 -9.32 16.61
CA VAL A 59 11.89 -8.05 16.54
C VAL A 59 11.48 -7.09 17.65
N TYR A 60 12.38 -6.19 18.07
CA TYR A 60 12.08 -5.16 19.09
C TYR A 60 11.44 -5.74 20.38
N THR A 61 12.03 -6.83 20.90
CA THR A 61 11.56 -7.51 22.13
C THR A 61 12.00 -6.81 23.40
N LYS A 62 13.09 -6.06 23.34
CA LYS A 62 13.61 -5.24 24.44
C LYS A 62 12.86 -3.91 24.50
N LYS A 63 12.81 -3.33 25.69
CA LYS A 63 12.27 -1.98 25.89
C LYS A 63 13.20 -0.95 25.29
N GLU A 64 12.65 0.05 24.62
CA GLU A 64 13.35 1.26 24.19
C GLU A 64 12.91 2.43 25.07
N LYS A 65 13.86 3.20 25.59
CA LYS A 65 13.57 4.35 26.47
C LYS A 65 12.61 3.99 27.64
N GLY A 66 12.72 2.76 28.17
CA GLY A 66 11.90 2.25 29.28
C GLY A 66 10.52 1.69 28.90
N ASN A 67 10.10 1.83 27.63
CA ASN A 67 8.78 1.44 27.15
C ASN A 67 8.85 0.22 26.22
N LYS A 68 7.80 -0.60 26.22
CA LYS A 68 7.65 -1.66 25.22
C LYS A 68 7.44 -1.00 23.85
N VAL A 69 8.20 -1.42 22.85
CA VAL A 69 8.02 -0.95 21.47
C VAL A 69 6.68 -1.49 20.96
N GLU A 70 5.77 -0.59 20.62
CA GLU A 70 4.49 -0.95 20.02
C GLU A 70 4.72 -1.52 18.63
N LYS A 71 4.04 -2.60 18.27
CA LYS A 71 4.19 -3.26 16.97
C LYS A 71 2.94 -4.07 16.67
N GLY A 72 2.57 -4.15 15.40
CA GLY A 72 1.31 -4.78 15.03
C GLY A 72 1.03 -4.74 13.54
N ILE A 73 -0.15 -5.25 13.20
CA ILE A 73 -0.72 -5.15 11.85
C ILE A 73 -1.23 -3.72 11.66
N SER A 74 -0.78 -3.05 10.59
CA SER A 74 -1.22 -1.70 10.25
C SER A 74 -2.34 -1.69 9.21
N PHE A 75 -2.50 -2.79 8.48
CA PHE A 75 -3.62 -3.03 7.60
C PHE A 75 -3.84 -4.55 7.50
N PRO A 76 -5.07 -5.05 7.73
CA PRO A 76 -5.39 -6.48 7.62
C PRO A 76 -4.97 -7.07 6.28
N VAL A 77 -4.74 -8.39 6.24
CA VAL A 77 -4.46 -9.07 4.96
C VAL A 77 -5.75 -9.10 4.14
N THR A 78 -5.63 -8.69 2.88
CA THR A 78 -6.73 -8.68 1.91
C THR A 78 -6.33 -9.42 0.65
N ILE A 79 -7.28 -10.11 0.05
CA ILE A 79 -7.10 -10.90 -1.16
C ILE A 79 -8.30 -10.62 -2.06
N ASN A 80 -8.04 -9.96 -3.18
CA ASN A 80 -9.09 -9.39 -4.03
C ASN A 80 -8.98 -10.00 -5.43
N VAL A 81 -10.02 -10.70 -5.85
CA VAL A 81 -9.99 -11.54 -7.05
C VAL A 81 -10.69 -10.84 -8.22
N ASN A 82 -10.07 -10.86 -9.40
CA ASN A 82 -10.59 -10.35 -10.67
C ASN A 82 -11.09 -8.90 -10.57
N GLU A 83 -12.41 -8.67 -10.65
CA GLU A 83 -13.03 -7.34 -10.61
C GLU A 83 -13.00 -6.70 -9.22
N VAL A 84 -12.89 -7.48 -8.15
CA VAL A 84 -12.81 -6.97 -6.78
C VAL A 84 -11.51 -6.20 -6.63
N CYS A 85 -11.59 -4.92 -6.30
CA CYS A 85 -10.47 -3.99 -6.32
C CYS A 85 -9.64 -4.07 -5.04
N ASN A 86 -10.27 -3.89 -3.87
CA ASN A 86 -9.58 -3.73 -2.60
C ASN A 86 -10.47 -4.11 -1.39
N ASN A 87 -9.80 -4.23 -0.23
CA ASN A 87 -10.39 -4.38 1.10
C ASN A 87 -11.11 -5.70 1.41
N TYR A 88 -11.11 -6.68 0.49
CA TYR A 88 -11.75 -7.96 0.75
C TYR A 88 -10.91 -8.82 1.71
N SER A 89 -11.45 -9.00 2.92
CA SER A 89 -10.95 -9.91 3.96
C SER A 89 -12.19 -10.53 4.63
N PRO A 90 -12.64 -11.70 4.17
CA PRO A 90 -13.93 -12.25 4.63
C PRO A 90 -13.90 -12.60 6.11
N ALA A 91 -15.03 -12.41 6.80
CA ALA A 91 -15.21 -12.95 8.14
C ALA A 91 -15.55 -14.46 8.09
N PRO A 92 -15.28 -15.24 9.17
CA PRO A 92 -15.62 -16.67 9.21
C PRO A 92 -17.12 -16.99 9.03
N SER A 93 -18.00 -15.99 9.19
CA SER A 93 -19.44 -16.13 8.97
C SER A 93 -19.88 -16.02 7.51
N GLU A 94 -18.97 -15.65 6.60
CA GLU A 94 -19.27 -15.44 5.18
C GLU A 94 -19.09 -16.71 4.35
N ASN A 95 -19.63 -16.71 3.13
CA ASN A 95 -19.51 -17.84 2.22
C ASN A 95 -18.03 -18.07 1.85
N GLU A 96 -17.67 -19.33 1.77
CA GLU A 96 -16.31 -19.72 1.46
C GLU A 96 -16.00 -19.51 -0.02
N GLU A 97 -15.08 -18.59 -0.30
CA GLU A 97 -14.57 -18.33 -1.65
C GLU A 97 -13.18 -18.94 -1.85
N THR A 98 -12.96 -19.52 -3.02
CA THR A 98 -11.71 -20.20 -3.38
C THR A 98 -11.12 -19.63 -4.66
N LEU A 99 -9.79 -19.57 -4.73
CA LEU A 99 -9.07 -19.19 -5.94
C LEU A 99 -9.27 -20.21 -7.06
N LYS A 100 -9.38 -19.73 -8.30
CA LYS A 100 -9.56 -20.56 -9.50
C LYS A 100 -8.40 -20.37 -10.47
N SER A 101 -8.16 -21.38 -11.30
CA SER A 101 -7.22 -21.24 -12.42
C SER A 101 -7.67 -20.10 -13.33
N GLY A 102 -6.72 -19.26 -13.71
CA GLY A 102 -6.92 -18.06 -14.48
C GLY A 102 -7.21 -16.80 -13.67
N ASP A 103 -7.40 -16.86 -12.35
CA ASP A 103 -7.75 -15.67 -11.58
C ASP A 103 -6.60 -14.65 -11.52
N ILE A 104 -6.95 -13.37 -11.53
CA ILE A 104 -6.05 -12.26 -11.18
C ILE A 104 -6.27 -11.92 -9.71
N VAL A 105 -5.25 -12.15 -8.88
CA VAL A 105 -5.37 -12.07 -7.42
C VAL A 105 -4.47 -10.96 -6.89
N LYS A 106 -5.09 -9.95 -6.27
CA LYS A 106 -4.42 -8.83 -5.62
C LYS A 106 -4.32 -9.09 -4.13
N ILE A 107 -3.09 -9.20 -3.62
CA ILE A 107 -2.78 -9.43 -2.21
C ILE A 107 -2.26 -8.12 -1.63
N CYS A 108 -2.86 -7.61 -0.56
CA CYS A 108 -2.41 -6.38 0.11
C CYS A 108 -2.42 -6.56 1.63
N LEU A 109 -1.37 -6.08 2.30
CA LEU A 109 -1.18 -6.19 3.74
C LEU A 109 -0.26 -5.10 4.29
N GLY A 110 -0.28 -4.87 5.60
CA GLY A 110 0.64 -3.95 6.25
C GLY A 110 0.96 -4.26 7.70
N CYS A 111 2.13 -3.84 8.15
CA CYS A 111 2.52 -3.85 9.56
C CYS A 111 3.26 -2.56 9.96
N HIS A 112 3.39 -2.34 11.27
CA HIS A 112 4.13 -1.22 11.81
C HIS A 112 5.01 -1.62 12.99
N ILE A 113 6.05 -0.82 13.21
CA ILE A 113 6.90 -0.85 14.41
C ILE A 113 7.00 0.58 14.93
N ASP A 114 6.49 0.81 16.14
CA ASP A 114 6.39 2.11 16.81
C ASP A 114 5.77 3.16 15.88
N GLY A 115 4.63 2.82 15.30
CA GLY A 115 3.91 3.64 14.32
C GLY A 115 4.56 3.82 12.95
N HIS A 116 5.74 3.26 12.67
CA HIS A 116 6.39 3.33 11.34
C HIS A 116 5.80 2.25 10.41
N ILE A 117 4.87 2.67 9.56
CA ILE A 117 3.99 1.79 8.78
C ILE A 117 4.65 1.36 7.46
N SER A 118 4.62 0.06 7.19
CA SER A 118 4.95 -0.48 5.87
C SER A 118 3.80 -1.32 5.33
N MET A 119 3.28 -0.91 4.18
CA MET A 119 2.32 -1.64 3.36
C MET A 119 2.95 -2.16 2.08
N VAL A 120 2.46 -3.32 1.63
CA VAL A 120 2.82 -3.90 0.35
C VAL A 120 1.58 -4.45 -0.33
N GLY A 121 1.51 -4.33 -1.66
CA GLY A 121 0.49 -4.98 -2.46
C GLY A 121 1.07 -5.50 -3.77
N HIS A 122 0.56 -6.65 -4.20
CA HIS A 122 1.08 -7.37 -5.36
C HIS A 122 -0.04 -8.13 -6.05
N THR A 123 0.03 -8.19 -7.38
CA THR A 123 -0.90 -9.00 -8.17
C THR A 123 -0.19 -10.21 -8.73
N ILE A 124 -0.87 -11.36 -8.63
CA ILE A 124 -0.44 -12.62 -9.24
C ILE A 124 -1.55 -13.15 -10.16
N TYR A 125 -1.14 -13.98 -11.10
CA TYR A 125 -2.05 -14.80 -11.90
C TYR A 125 -2.04 -16.23 -11.35
N ILE A 126 -3.22 -16.83 -11.13
CA ILE A 126 -3.34 -18.21 -10.66
C ILE A 126 -3.26 -19.14 -11.88
N GLY A 127 -2.14 -19.82 -12.05
CA GLY A 127 -1.93 -20.74 -13.16
C GLY A 127 -0.77 -21.69 -12.89
N THR A 128 -0.41 -22.46 -13.89
CA THR A 128 0.75 -23.35 -13.84
C THR A 128 2.06 -22.55 -13.92
N GLU A 129 3.15 -23.15 -13.41
CA GLU A 129 4.47 -22.50 -13.48
C GLU A 129 4.87 -22.28 -14.94
N ASN A 130 5.34 -21.07 -15.26
CA ASN A 130 5.72 -20.65 -16.61
C ASN A 130 4.59 -20.65 -17.65
N GLU A 131 3.33 -20.70 -17.21
CA GLU A 131 2.17 -20.53 -18.08
C GLU A 131 2.23 -19.19 -18.80
N VAL A 132 2.02 -19.22 -20.11
CA VAL A 132 1.89 -18.00 -20.93
C VAL A 132 0.56 -17.34 -20.58
N ILE A 133 0.64 -16.06 -20.19
CA ILE A 133 -0.53 -15.25 -19.88
C ILE A 133 -0.81 -14.38 -21.11
N GLU A 134 -2.03 -14.43 -21.64
CA GLU A 134 -2.44 -13.67 -22.82
C GLU A 134 -3.73 -12.88 -22.58
N GLY A 135 -4.05 -11.99 -23.52
CA GLY A 135 -5.29 -11.23 -23.52
C GLY A 135 -5.39 -10.21 -22.37
N PRO A 136 -6.62 -9.85 -21.94
CA PRO A 136 -6.85 -8.77 -20.98
C PRO A 136 -6.13 -8.96 -19.63
N LYS A 137 -5.91 -10.21 -19.21
CA LYS A 137 -5.20 -10.56 -17.97
C LYS A 137 -3.70 -10.27 -18.05
N ALA A 138 -3.08 -10.55 -19.20
CA ALA A 138 -1.67 -10.23 -19.44
C ALA A 138 -1.45 -8.72 -19.47
N GLU A 139 -2.34 -8.02 -20.20
CA GLU A 139 -2.34 -6.57 -20.33
C GLU A 139 -2.45 -5.88 -18.97
N VAL A 140 -3.50 -6.18 -18.20
CA VAL A 140 -3.72 -5.53 -16.91
C VAL A 140 -2.59 -5.79 -15.92
N LEU A 141 -2.05 -7.02 -15.90
CA LEU A 141 -0.95 -7.39 -15.01
C LEU A 141 0.33 -6.64 -15.35
N LYS A 142 0.72 -6.64 -16.63
CA LYS A 142 1.94 -5.98 -17.10
C LYS A 142 1.83 -4.46 -17.01
N ASN A 143 0.69 -3.89 -17.41
CA ASN A 143 0.47 -2.45 -17.41
C ASN A 143 0.45 -1.89 -15.99
N ALA A 144 -0.20 -2.56 -15.03
CA ALA A 144 -0.14 -2.16 -13.62
C ALA A 144 1.29 -2.16 -13.09
N HIS A 145 2.08 -3.19 -13.40
CA HIS A 145 3.47 -3.20 -12.97
C HIS A 145 4.29 -2.08 -13.62
N THR A 146 4.21 -1.92 -14.94
CA THR A 146 4.93 -0.87 -15.69
C THR A 146 4.59 0.52 -15.16
N LEU A 147 3.30 0.84 -14.97
CA LEU A 147 2.86 2.11 -14.42
C LEU A 147 3.32 2.29 -12.97
N SER A 148 3.33 1.23 -12.16
CA SER A 148 3.86 1.29 -10.80
C SER A 148 5.36 1.63 -10.77
N GLN A 149 6.15 1.10 -11.72
CA GLN A 149 7.57 1.41 -11.85
C GLN A 149 7.78 2.84 -12.39
N LEU A 150 6.94 3.28 -13.32
CA LEU A 150 6.97 4.65 -13.83
C LEU A 150 6.64 5.66 -12.71
N PHE A 151 5.63 5.36 -11.88
CA PHE A 151 5.26 6.17 -10.73
C PHE A 151 6.45 6.31 -9.78
N LEU A 152 7.01 5.16 -9.35
CA LEU A 152 8.16 5.12 -8.45
C LEU A 152 9.35 5.93 -8.96
N LYS A 153 9.66 5.82 -10.25
CA LYS A 153 10.81 6.51 -10.86
C LYS A 153 10.55 7.97 -11.20
N SER A 154 9.28 8.38 -11.23
CA SER A 154 8.88 9.78 -11.37
C SER A 154 8.99 10.55 -10.05
N LEU A 155 8.91 9.88 -8.90
CA LEU A 155 9.06 10.51 -7.58
C LEU A 155 10.50 10.99 -7.35
N LYS A 156 10.67 12.30 -7.15
CA LYS A 156 11.94 12.97 -6.86
C LYS A 156 11.67 14.20 -5.99
N VAL A 157 12.63 14.59 -5.16
CA VAL A 157 12.53 15.84 -4.40
C VAL A 157 12.33 17.03 -5.36
N GLY A 158 11.39 17.91 -5.01
CA GLY A 158 11.06 19.12 -5.77
C GLY A 158 10.16 18.91 -6.99
N ILE A 159 9.85 17.68 -7.39
CA ILE A 159 8.84 17.45 -8.44
C ILE A 159 7.44 17.73 -7.89
N ASN A 160 6.54 18.24 -8.73
CA ASN A 160 5.14 18.37 -8.33
C ASN A 160 4.41 17.03 -8.41
N ALA A 161 3.47 16.80 -7.50
CA ALA A 161 2.60 15.63 -7.52
C ALA A 161 1.80 15.52 -8.84
N SER A 162 1.38 16.65 -9.41
CA SER A 162 0.68 16.66 -10.71
C SER A 162 1.53 16.15 -11.85
N ASP A 163 2.85 16.36 -11.85
CA ASP A 163 3.73 15.90 -12.92
C ASP A 163 3.89 14.37 -12.92
N VAL A 164 3.87 13.74 -11.74
CA VAL A 164 3.77 12.28 -11.61
C VAL A 164 2.45 11.78 -12.21
N THR A 165 1.35 12.46 -11.91
CA THR A 165 0.01 12.14 -12.45
C THR A 165 -0.01 12.22 -13.98
N LYS A 166 0.54 13.28 -14.57
CA LYS A 166 0.63 13.46 -16.02
C LYS A 166 1.45 12.38 -16.71
N ASN A 167 2.58 11.98 -16.13
CA ASN A 167 3.40 10.88 -16.67
C ASN A 167 2.60 9.56 -16.71
N ILE A 168 1.83 9.27 -15.66
CA ILE A 168 0.98 8.08 -15.59
C ILE A 168 -0.12 8.14 -16.64
N GLN A 169 -0.81 9.27 -16.79
CA GLN A 169 -1.87 9.43 -17.79
C GLN A 169 -1.33 9.28 -19.22
N LYS A 170 -0.20 9.91 -19.54
CA LYS A 170 0.46 9.77 -20.83
C LYS A 170 0.83 8.31 -21.13
N ALA A 171 1.37 7.59 -20.14
CA ALA A 171 1.67 6.17 -20.28
C ALA A 171 0.41 5.31 -20.46
N CYS A 172 -0.70 5.66 -19.79
CA CYS A 172 -1.98 4.97 -19.98
C CYS A 172 -2.49 5.11 -21.43
N GLU A 173 -2.32 6.27 -22.06
CA GLU A 173 -2.72 6.53 -23.45
C GLU A 173 -1.92 5.68 -24.45
N GLU A 174 -0.62 5.48 -24.23
CA GLU A 174 0.22 4.63 -25.07
C GLU A 174 -0.07 3.14 -24.86
N LEU A 175 -0.25 2.72 -23.60
CA LEU A 175 -0.55 1.33 -23.25
C LEU A 175 -2.01 0.93 -23.52
N LYS A 176 -2.88 1.90 -23.84
CA LYS A 176 -4.33 1.71 -24.00
C LYS A 176 -4.98 1.04 -22.78
N CYS A 177 -4.62 1.51 -21.59
CA CYS A 177 -5.15 1.00 -20.33
C CYS A 177 -5.79 2.09 -19.48
N THR A 178 -6.60 1.70 -18.50
CA THR A 178 -7.31 2.61 -17.61
C THR A 178 -6.88 2.40 -16.17
N VAL A 179 -6.56 3.48 -15.45
CA VAL A 179 -6.34 3.44 -13.99
C VAL A 179 -7.66 3.62 -13.23
N ILE A 180 -7.74 3.07 -12.03
CA ILE A 180 -8.88 3.28 -11.13
C ILE A 180 -8.88 4.73 -10.65
N SER A 181 -9.98 5.45 -10.91
CA SER A 181 -10.03 6.92 -10.78
C SER A 181 -9.89 7.44 -9.34
N ASN A 182 -10.28 6.64 -8.35
CA ASN A 182 -10.21 6.97 -6.92
C ASN A 182 -9.05 6.28 -6.18
N CYS A 183 -8.13 5.63 -6.92
CA CYS A 183 -6.90 5.11 -6.34
C CYS A 183 -5.91 6.26 -6.15
N VAL A 184 -5.42 6.43 -4.92
CA VAL A 184 -4.51 7.53 -4.54
C VAL A 184 -3.35 7.00 -3.73
N SER A 185 -2.19 7.65 -3.87
CA SER A 185 -0.98 7.33 -3.13
C SER A 185 -0.78 8.34 -1.99
N TYR A 186 -0.97 7.91 -0.74
CA TYR A 186 -0.90 8.79 0.43
C TYR A 186 0.53 8.96 0.93
N GLN A 187 0.88 10.18 1.34
CA GLN A 187 1.97 10.41 2.29
C GLN A 187 1.58 9.72 3.61
N ILE A 188 2.53 9.05 4.24
CA ILE A 188 2.36 8.47 5.58
C ILE A 188 3.29 9.13 6.59
N LYS A 189 2.82 9.14 7.84
CA LYS A 189 3.60 9.58 9.00
C LYS A 189 3.48 8.54 10.10
N LYS A 190 4.19 8.74 11.21
CA LYS A 190 4.10 7.86 12.36
C LYS A 190 2.63 7.77 12.82
N TYR A 191 2.07 6.56 12.87
CA TYR A 191 0.66 6.27 13.17
C TYR A 191 -0.39 6.86 12.19
N ILE A 192 0.02 7.47 11.08
CA ILE A 192 -0.89 8.08 10.10
C ILE A 192 -0.75 7.35 8.76
N LEU A 193 -1.75 6.53 8.43
CA LEU A 193 -1.83 5.77 7.18
C LEU A 193 -2.30 6.60 5.98
N GLU A 194 -3.09 7.64 6.23
CA GLU A 194 -3.71 8.50 5.21
C GLU A 194 -3.36 9.94 5.57
N GLY A 195 -2.20 10.41 5.12
CA GLY A 195 -1.75 11.79 5.34
C GLY A 195 -2.51 12.81 4.49
N SER A 196 -2.28 14.09 4.77
CA SER A 196 -2.94 15.20 4.06
C SER A 196 -2.42 15.38 2.63
N LYS A 197 -1.17 15.02 2.35
CA LYS A 197 -0.57 15.01 1.01
C LYS A 197 -0.84 13.67 0.33
N PHE A 198 -1.40 13.68 -0.87
CA PHE A 198 -1.65 12.47 -1.67
C PHE A 198 -1.55 12.75 -3.17
N ILE A 199 -1.14 11.73 -3.93
CA ILE A 199 -0.91 11.83 -5.37
C ILE A 199 -1.97 10.99 -6.09
N LEU A 200 -2.63 11.58 -7.08
CA LEU A 200 -3.63 10.92 -7.91
C LEU A 200 -2.98 10.10 -9.03
N LEU A 201 -3.65 9.06 -9.51
CA LEU A 201 -3.26 8.41 -10.78
C LEU A 201 -3.90 9.09 -12.00
N LYS A 202 -5.00 9.81 -11.79
CA LYS A 202 -5.76 10.49 -12.81
C LYS A 202 -6.35 11.77 -12.23
N GLU A 203 -6.20 12.87 -12.94
CA GLU A 203 -6.85 14.13 -12.59
C GLU A 203 -8.36 14.00 -12.60
N ASN A 204 -9.03 14.58 -11.61
CA ASN A 204 -10.47 14.71 -11.56
C ASN A 204 -10.86 16.18 -11.78
N PRO A 205 -11.47 16.54 -12.93
CA PRO A 205 -11.85 17.91 -13.23
C PRO A 205 -12.84 18.52 -12.21
N GLU A 206 -13.68 17.68 -11.59
CA GLU A 206 -14.70 18.12 -10.64
C GLU A 206 -14.12 18.39 -9.24
N ASN A 207 -13.01 17.74 -8.89
CA ASN A 207 -12.36 17.83 -7.59
C ASN A 207 -10.86 18.13 -7.78
N LYS A 208 -10.53 19.40 -8.01
CA LYS A 208 -9.13 19.84 -8.07
C LYS A 208 -8.51 19.78 -6.69
N VAL A 209 -7.46 18.97 -6.57
CA VAL A 209 -6.61 18.89 -5.38
C VAL A 209 -5.49 19.91 -5.52
N GLU A 210 -5.12 20.56 -4.43
CA GLU A 210 -3.96 21.47 -4.40
C GLU A 210 -2.69 20.69 -4.71
N ASP A 211 -1.93 21.18 -5.70
CA ASP A 211 -0.65 20.57 -6.07
C ASP A 211 0.42 20.91 -5.02
N PHE A 212 1.39 20.02 -4.85
CA PHE A 212 2.46 20.19 -3.90
C PHE A 212 3.75 19.58 -4.42
N GLN A 213 4.87 20.07 -3.90
CA GLN A 213 6.18 19.50 -4.18
C GLN A 213 6.49 18.36 -3.22
N ILE A 214 7.09 17.32 -3.77
CA ILE A 214 7.61 16.19 -3.00
C ILE A 214 8.84 16.65 -2.21
N GLU A 215 8.86 16.41 -0.91
CA GLU A 215 9.94 16.83 -0.02
C GLU A 215 10.91 15.67 0.26
N SER A 216 12.15 16.00 0.65
CA SER A 216 13.08 14.99 1.15
C SER A 216 12.53 14.37 2.43
N ASP A 217 12.79 13.06 2.60
CA ASP A 217 12.34 12.23 3.71
C ASP A 217 10.83 12.01 3.80
N ASP A 218 10.06 12.51 2.83
CA ASP A 218 8.68 12.09 2.66
C ASP A 218 8.59 10.57 2.46
N ILE A 219 7.56 9.97 3.04
CA ILE A 219 7.27 8.55 2.90
C ILE A 219 5.89 8.42 2.28
N TYR A 220 5.79 7.67 1.19
CA TYR A 220 4.54 7.44 0.47
C TYR A 220 4.21 5.95 0.44
N ILE A 221 2.92 5.65 0.55
CA ILE A 221 2.36 4.40 0.03
C ILE A 221 1.97 4.68 -1.43
N VAL A 222 2.84 4.29 -2.35
CA VAL A 222 2.54 4.27 -3.78
C VAL A 222 1.55 3.16 -4.04
N ASP A 223 0.38 3.48 -4.61
CA ASP A 223 -0.68 2.54 -4.94
C ASP A 223 -1.12 2.76 -6.40
N VAL A 224 -0.84 1.79 -7.26
CA VAL A 224 -1.21 1.82 -8.68
C VAL A 224 -2.16 0.68 -8.98
N MET A 225 -3.39 1.02 -9.38
CA MET A 225 -4.42 0.08 -9.82
C MET A 225 -4.82 0.35 -11.27
N VAL A 226 -4.74 -0.68 -12.11
CA VAL A 226 -5.13 -0.67 -13.53
C VAL A 226 -6.27 -1.64 -13.73
N THR A 227 -7.21 -1.29 -14.61
CA THR A 227 -8.36 -2.10 -14.97
C THR A 227 -8.49 -2.26 -16.49
N THR A 228 -9.13 -3.35 -16.91
CA THR A 228 -9.61 -3.55 -18.28
C THR A 228 -10.91 -2.80 -18.57
N GLY A 229 -11.61 -2.33 -17.53
CA GLY A 229 -12.86 -1.60 -17.62
C GLY A 229 -12.69 -0.08 -17.74
N ASP A 230 -13.69 0.68 -17.25
CA ASP A 230 -13.74 2.15 -17.42
C ASP A 230 -13.12 2.95 -16.26
N GLY A 231 -12.64 2.25 -15.22
CA GLY A 231 -11.97 2.85 -14.07
C GLY A 231 -12.92 3.46 -13.03
N LYS A 232 -14.24 3.22 -13.15
CA LYS A 232 -15.26 3.67 -12.19
C LYS A 232 -15.74 2.51 -11.32
N ILE A 233 -15.18 2.42 -10.12
CA ILE A 233 -15.52 1.35 -9.18
C ILE A 233 -16.79 1.68 -8.39
N LYS A 234 -17.47 0.63 -7.93
CA LYS A 234 -18.64 0.73 -7.04
C LYS A 234 -18.40 -0.13 -5.81
N GLU A 235 -19.12 0.18 -4.74
CA GLU A 235 -19.19 -0.72 -3.60
C GLU A 235 -19.77 -2.06 -4.06
N SER A 236 -19.12 -3.15 -3.65
CA SER A 236 -19.52 -4.51 -3.97
C SER A 236 -20.55 -5.05 -2.97
N ASP A 237 -21.10 -6.22 -3.25
CA ASP A 237 -22.02 -6.91 -2.34
C ASP A 237 -21.30 -7.60 -1.17
N HIS A 238 -19.95 -7.62 -1.15
CA HIS A 238 -19.18 -8.20 -0.05
C HIS A 238 -19.33 -7.36 1.22
N LYS A 239 -19.36 -8.03 2.38
CA LYS A 239 -19.52 -7.35 3.65
C LYS A 239 -18.25 -6.58 4.01
N THR A 240 -18.41 -5.36 4.49
CA THR A 240 -17.31 -4.61 5.10
C THR A 240 -16.89 -5.25 6.42
N THR A 241 -15.63 -5.63 6.53
CA THR A 241 -15.04 -6.27 7.72
C THR A 241 -13.90 -5.47 8.34
N ILE A 242 -13.40 -4.46 7.63
CA ILE A 242 -12.27 -3.63 8.04
C ILE A 242 -12.76 -2.23 8.38
N TYR A 243 -12.34 -1.73 9.54
CA TYR A 243 -12.70 -0.41 10.08
C TYR A 243 -11.48 0.30 10.66
N LYS A 244 -11.53 1.62 10.76
CA LYS A 244 -10.51 2.44 11.42
C LYS A 244 -11.16 3.44 12.36
N ARG A 245 -10.53 3.71 13.51
CA ARG A 245 -11.00 4.71 14.46
C ARG A 245 -10.75 6.13 13.93
N GLU A 246 -11.78 6.97 13.95
CA GLU A 246 -11.70 8.40 13.59
C GLU A 246 -11.44 9.26 14.83
N VAL A 247 -10.18 9.35 15.26
CA VAL A 247 -9.79 9.95 16.56
C VAL A 247 -10.23 11.40 16.77
N GLN A 248 -10.49 12.15 15.69
CA GLN A 248 -10.99 13.53 15.76
C GLN A 248 -12.48 13.61 16.10
N LYS A 249 -13.22 12.50 15.97
CA LYS A 249 -14.65 12.41 16.25
C LYS A 249 -14.85 11.85 17.65
N ASN A 250 -15.57 12.60 18.47
CA ASN A 250 -15.89 12.27 19.85
C ASN A 250 -17.40 12.23 20.03
N TYR A 251 -17.91 11.05 20.39
CA TYR A 251 -19.31 10.84 20.69
C TYR A 251 -19.42 9.72 21.74
N HIS A 252 -20.31 9.91 22.71
CA HIS A 252 -20.57 8.91 23.73
C HIS A 252 -21.70 7.99 23.27
N LEU A 253 -21.34 6.76 22.87
CA LEU A 253 -22.32 5.75 22.45
C LEU A 253 -23.34 5.48 23.58
N LYS A 254 -24.60 5.33 23.19
CA LYS A 254 -25.74 5.23 24.12
C LYS A 254 -25.93 3.81 24.64
N THR A 255 -25.63 2.79 23.84
CA THR A 255 -25.79 1.40 24.26
C THR A 255 -24.62 0.92 25.12
N ASN A 256 -24.88 0.05 26.10
CA ASN A 256 -23.80 -0.56 26.91
C ASN A 256 -22.81 -1.33 26.04
N LEU A 257 -23.31 -2.07 25.05
CA LEU A 257 -22.51 -2.83 24.10
C LEU A 257 -21.71 -1.91 23.17
N GLY A 258 -22.29 -0.81 22.68
CA GLY A 258 -21.56 0.20 21.90
C GLY A 258 -20.42 0.83 22.68
N ARG A 259 -20.65 1.21 23.94
CA ARG A 259 -19.58 1.69 24.83
C ARG A 259 -18.48 0.65 25.03
N SER A 260 -18.84 -0.61 25.25
CA SER A 260 -17.86 -1.70 25.38
C SER A 260 -17.00 -1.83 24.12
N PHE A 261 -17.65 -1.84 22.95
CA PHE A 261 -16.99 -1.92 21.64
C PHE A 261 -15.99 -0.77 21.43
N ILE A 262 -16.41 0.49 21.59
CA ILE A 262 -15.51 1.62 21.31
C ILE A 262 -14.37 1.71 22.33
N ASN A 263 -14.59 1.28 23.57
CA ASN A 263 -13.54 1.18 24.59
C ASN A 263 -12.48 0.14 24.20
N GLU A 264 -12.91 -1.02 23.68
CA GLU A 264 -11.99 -2.02 23.17
C GLU A 264 -11.21 -1.50 21.95
N VAL A 265 -11.90 -0.87 20.99
CA VAL A 265 -11.27 -0.27 19.80
C VAL A 265 -10.23 0.78 20.19
N ASN A 266 -10.56 1.71 21.08
CA ASN A 266 -9.62 2.74 21.54
C ASN A 266 -8.38 2.14 22.24
N LYS A 267 -8.53 0.97 22.88
CA LYS A 267 -7.43 0.29 23.59
C LYS A 267 -6.53 -0.51 22.66
N LYS A 268 -7.10 -1.19 21.66
CA LYS A 268 -6.39 -2.15 20.80
C LYS A 268 -6.05 -1.63 19.41
N PHE A 269 -6.92 -0.78 18.85
CA PHE A 269 -6.86 -0.29 17.48
C PHE A 269 -7.07 1.23 17.43
N PRO A 270 -6.23 2.02 18.13
CA PRO A 270 -6.53 3.43 18.39
C PRO A 270 -6.54 4.28 17.11
N VAL A 271 -5.72 3.95 16.12
CA VAL A 271 -5.47 4.81 14.94
C VAL A 271 -5.35 4.06 13.61
N LEU A 272 -5.02 2.77 13.63
CA LEU A 272 -4.79 1.95 12.43
C LEU A 272 -6.01 1.07 12.11
N PRO A 273 -6.23 0.76 10.82
CA PRO A 273 -7.28 -0.18 10.40
C PRO A 273 -7.18 -1.54 11.09
N PHE A 274 -8.34 -2.08 11.46
CA PHE A 274 -8.48 -3.38 12.10
C PHE A 274 -9.61 -4.18 11.47
N HIS A 275 -9.49 -5.50 11.50
CA HIS A 275 -10.55 -6.40 11.10
C HIS A 275 -11.47 -6.69 12.29
N VAL A 276 -12.79 -6.71 12.04
CA VAL A 276 -13.84 -7.00 13.05
C VAL A 276 -13.64 -8.32 13.82
N LYS A 277 -12.96 -9.32 13.25
CA LYS A 277 -12.68 -10.60 13.93
C LYS A 277 -11.74 -10.46 15.13
N HIS A 278 -10.97 -9.37 15.20
CA HIS A 278 -10.03 -9.09 16.29
C HIS A 278 -10.68 -8.36 17.48
N VAL A 279 -11.97 -8.04 17.38
CA VAL A 279 -12.78 -7.58 18.51
C VAL A 279 -13.15 -8.82 19.34
N GLU A 280 -12.81 -8.85 20.62
CA GLU A 280 -13.04 -10.02 21.48
C GLU A 280 -14.54 -10.25 21.70
N ASP A 281 -15.29 -9.19 22.03
CA ASP A 281 -16.73 -9.30 22.24
C ASP A 281 -17.48 -9.10 20.92
N GLN A 282 -17.69 -10.20 20.18
CA GLN A 282 -18.44 -10.19 18.93
C GLN A 282 -19.90 -9.73 19.09
N ARG A 283 -20.50 -9.83 20.30
CA ARG A 283 -21.82 -9.27 20.58
C ARG A 283 -21.76 -7.76 20.67
N ALA A 284 -20.70 -7.22 21.29
CA ALA A 284 -20.44 -5.80 21.31
C ALA A 284 -20.17 -5.25 19.91
N ALA A 285 -19.40 -5.97 19.08
CA ALA A 285 -19.15 -5.58 17.69
C ALA A 285 -20.44 -5.46 16.86
N LEU A 286 -21.35 -6.42 16.99
CA LEU A 286 -22.62 -6.46 16.23
C LEU A 286 -23.48 -5.21 16.47
N ILE A 287 -23.51 -4.69 17.70
CA ILE A 287 -24.30 -3.50 18.07
C ILE A 287 -23.47 -2.21 17.91
N GLY A 288 -22.20 -2.27 18.29
CA GLY A 288 -21.31 -1.13 18.35
C GLY A 288 -20.90 -0.59 16.99
N ILE A 289 -20.70 -1.45 15.98
CA ILE A 289 -20.30 -1.00 14.64
C ILE A 289 -21.36 -0.11 13.99
N PRO A 290 -22.64 -0.52 13.86
CA PRO A 290 -23.67 0.35 13.27
C PRO A 290 -23.86 1.67 14.03
N GLU A 291 -23.77 1.64 15.37
CA GLU A 291 -23.88 2.85 16.19
C GLU A 291 -22.68 3.79 15.99
N ALA A 292 -21.46 3.23 15.97
CA ALA A 292 -20.22 3.99 15.76
C ALA A 292 -20.15 4.60 14.35
N LEU A 293 -20.58 3.88 13.31
CA LEU A 293 -20.66 4.39 11.95
C LEU A 293 -21.63 5.57 11.83
N ARG A 294 -22.81 5.49 12.48
CA ARG A 294 -23.81 6.57 12.46
C ARG A 294 -23.30 7.88 13.07
N HIS A 295 -22.32 7.78 13.98
CA HIS A 295 -21.72 8.91 14.66
C HIS A 295 -20.29 9.21 14.19
N ASP A 296 -19.90 8.68 13.03
CA ASP A 296 -18.59 8.85 12.40
C ASP A 296 -17.40 8.52 13.33
N LEU A 297 -17.59 7.64 14.32
CA LEU A 297 -16.52 7.25 15.25
C LEU A 297 -15.54 6.28 14.60
N ILE A 298 -15.99 5.54 13.59
CA ILE A 298 -15.17 4.65 12.80
C ILE A 298 -15.43 4.90 11.32
N LYS A 299 -14.39 4.75 10.50
CA LYS A 299 -14.45 4.79 9.04
C LYS A 299 -14.43 3.36 8.50
N PRO A 300 -15.38 2.99 7.63
CA PRO A 300 -15.38 1.68 6.98
C PRO A 300 -14.39 1.66 5.81
N TYR A 301 -13.71 0.53 5.63
CA TYR A 301 -12.96 0.21 4.42
C TYR A 301 -13.83 -0.73 3.57
N ASN A 302 -14.81 -0.16 2.86
CA ASN A 302 -15.73 -0.92 2.03
C ASN A 302 -14.99 -1.67 0.92
N VAL A 303 -15.54 -2.81 0.51
CA VAL A 303 -15.01 -3.59 -0.61
C VAL A 303 -15.54 -2.98 -1.90
N PHE A 304 -14.65 -2.48 -2.75
CA PHE A 304 -15.02 -1.94 -4.04
C PHE A 304 -14.71 -2.94 -5.16
N ALA A 305 -15.48 -2.90 -6.23
CA ALA A 305 -15.28 -3.72 -7.42
C ALA A 305 -15.51 -2.90 -8.69
N GLU A 306 -14.86 -3.33 -9.77
CA GLU A 306 -15.27 -2.95 -11.12
C GLU A 306 -16.49 -3.79 -11.58
N LYS A 307 -17.01 -3.51 -12.77
CA LYS A 307 -18.01 -4.30 -13.47
C LYS A 307 -17.58 -5.76 -13.54
N LYS A 308 -18.56 -6.65 -13.38
CA LYS A 308 -18.38 -8.09 -13.49
C LYS A 308 -17.69 -8.43 -14.81
N LYS A 309 -16.75 -9.39 -14.75
CA LYS A 309 -15.91 -9.87 -15.87
C LYS A 309 -14.76 -8.95 -16.28
N GLU A 310 -14.63 -7.75 -15.69
CA GLU A 310 -13.41 -6.95 -15.82
C GLU A 310 -12.33 -7.46 -14.86
N PHE A 311 -11.08 -7.12 -15.14
CA PHE A 311 -9.94 -7.51 -14.33
C PHE A 311 -9.25 -6.26 -13.80
N VAL A 312 -8.84 -6.32 -12.53
CA VAL A 312 -8.06 -5.26 -11.87
C VAL A 312 -6.75 -5.83 -11.37
N SER A 313 -5.65 -5.13 -11.65
CA SER A 313 -4.31 -5.43 -11.14
C SER A 313 -3.78 -4.24 -10.34
N GLN A 314 -3.12 -4.53 -9.23
CA GLN A 314 -2.59 -3.59 -8.26
C GLN A 314 -1.14 -3.90 -7.91
N PHE A 315 -0.32 -2.85 -7.83
CA PHE A 315 0.99 -2.89 -7.19
C PHE A 315 1.11 -1.75 -6.19
N LYS A 316 1.52 -2.08 -4.97
CA LYS A 316 1.64 -1.12 -3.87
C LYS A 316 2.97 -1.24 -3.15
N TYR A 317 3.59 -0.10 -2.89
CA TYR A 317 4.90 0.00 -2.26
C TYR A 317 4.92 1.14 -1.25
N THR A 318 5.43 0.88 -0.06
CA THR A 318 5.97 1.89 0.85
C THR A 318 7.37 2.29 0.41
N VAL A 319 7.57 3.59 0.19
CA VAL A 319 8.85 4.16 -0.24
C VAL A 319 9.18 5.45 0.51
N MET A 320 10.46 5.71 0.69
CA MET A 320 10.98 6.97 1.23
C MET A 320 11.69 7.74 0.11
N VAL A 321 11.33 9.01 -0.04
CA VAL A 321 11.97 9.93 -0.97
C VAL A 321 13.23 10.49 -0.33
N LYS A 322 14.34 10.47 -1.05
CA LYS A 322 15.63 11.04 -0.66
C LYS A 322 16.11 11.96 -1.78
N GLU A 323 17.02 12.88 -1.44
CA GLU A 323 17.71 13.72 -2.43
C GLU A 323 18.37 12.89 -3.54
N GLU A 324 18.97 11.74 -3.19
CA GLU A 324 19.63 10.85 -4.14
C GLU A 324 18.68 9.87 -4.86
N GLY A 325 17.36 9.96 -4.66
CA GLY A 325 16.36 9.10 -5.29
C GLY A 325 15.39 8.44 -4.31
N ILE A 326 14.91 7.25 -4.63
CA ILE A 326 13.90 6.52 -3.85
C ILE A 326 14.53 5.34 -3.11
N LYS A 327 14.32 5.31 -1.79
CA LYS A 327 14.53 4.10 -0.99
C LYS A 327 13.22 3.33 -0.91
N GLN A 328 13.11 2.29 -1.72
CA GLN A 328 11.97 1.37 -1.69
C GLN A 328 12.06 0.45 -0.46
N LEU A 329 11.08 0.53 0.44
CA LEU A 329 11.04 -0.25 1.69
C LEU A 329 10.31 -1.59 1.52
N THR A 330 9.34 -1.63 0.60
CA THR A 330 8.52 -2.82 0.30
C THR A 330 8.36 -3.03 -1.19
N GLY A 331 8.04 -4.26 -1.57
CA GLY A 331 7.94 -4.72 -2.94
C GLY A 331 8.78 -5.96 -3.18
N ILE A 332 8.27 -6.85 -4.00
CA ILE A 332 8.96 -8.06 -4.45
C ILE A 332 8.91 -8.13 -5.97
N LYS A 333 9.87 -8.83 -6.56
CA LYS A 333 9.92 -9.03 -8.01
C LYS A 333 8.72 -9.88 -8.46
N CYS A 334 7.98 -9.40 -9.46
CA CYS A 334 6.95 -10.18 -10.13
C CYS A 334 7.57 -10.97 -11.29
N THR A 335 7.76 -12.27 -11.12
CA THR A 335 8.39 -13.14 -12.14
C THR A 335 7.45 -13.47 -13.31
N GLN A 336 6.13 -13.48 -13.06
CA GLN A 336 5.10 -13.80 -14.05
C GLN A 336 5.04 -12.80 -15.22
N LEU A 337 5.59 -11.59 -15.05
CA LEU A 337 5.63 -10.55 -16.08
C LEU A 337 6.43 -10.94 -17.33
N ASN A 338 7.31 -11.94 -17.22
CA ASN A 338 8.06 -12.47 -18.36
C ASN A 338 7.19 -13.38 -19.24
N ASN A 339 6.08 -13.88 -18.69
CA ASN A 339 5.17 -14.78 -19.39
C ASN A 339 3.95 -14.05 -19.96
N CYS A 340 3.79 -12.76 -19.64
CA CYS A 340 2.76 -11.91 -20.21
C CYS A 340 3.10 -11.53 -21.66
N LYS A 341 2.20 -11.86 -22.59
CA LYS A 341 2.23 -11.29 -23.94
C LYS A 341 1.28 -10.10 -24.02
N THR A 342 1.85 -8.92 -24.24
CA THR A 342 1.11 -7.66 -24.41
C THR A 342 1.33 -7.08 -25.81
N VAL A 343 0.37 -6.28 -26.26
CA VAL A 343 0.36 -5.69 -27.60
C VAL A 343 1.01 -4.31 -27.61
N ASN A 344 0.77 -3.51 -26.57
CA ASN A 344 1.21 -2.13 -26.51
C ASN A 344 2.47 -1.98 -25.64
N GLU A 345 3.26 -0.96 -25.95
CA GLU A 345 4.46 -0.57 -25.21
C GLU A 345 4.59 0.94 -25.19
N ILE A 346 5.32 1.46 -24.20
CA ILE A 346 5.60 2.89 -24.08
C ILE A 346 6.61 3.27 -25.16
N GLN A 347 6.25 4.27 -25.97
CA GLN A 347 7.08 4.78 -27.06
C GLN A 347 7.75 6.11 -26.74
N ASP A 348 7.11 6.94 -25.91
CA ASP A 348 7.65 8.25 -25.55
C ASP A 348 9.03 8.17 -24.92
N GLU A 349 10.00 8.89 -25.51
CA GLU A 349 11.39 8.86 -25.08
C GLU A 349 11.59 9.42 -23.66
N ALA A 350 10.76 10.38 -23.22
CA ALA A 350 10.86 10.91 -21.86
C ALA A 350 10.37 9.86 -20.83
N LEU A 351 9.26 9.17 -21.10
CA LEU A 351 8.79 8.07 -20.25
C LEU A 351 9.77 6.89 -20.24
N LYS A 352 10.34 6.51 -21.38
CA LYS A 352 11.41 5.49 -21.47
C LYS A 352 12.63 5.90 -20.65
N ALA A 353 13.05 7.16 -20.73
CA ALA A 353 14.17 7.66 -19.96
C ALA A 353 13.91 7.57 -18.45
N ILE A 354 12.70 7.90 -17.98
CA ILE A 354 12.29 7.73 -16.58
C ILE A 354 12.35 6.25 -16.20
N LEU A 355 11.78 5.36 -17.01
CA LEU A 355 11.78 3.92 -16.76
C LEU A 355 13.19 3.31 -16.76
N ALA A 356 14.13 3.87 -17.51
CA ALA A 356 15.52 3.44 -17.53
C ALA A 356 16.32 3.90 -16.29
N THR A 357 15.81 4.86 -15.51
CA THR A 357 16.51 5.32 -14.31
C THR A 357 16.58 4.25 -13.21
N SER A 358 17.64 4.31 -12.43
CA SER A 358 17.78 3.54 -11.19
C SER A 358 17.00 4.25 -10.07
N LEU A 359 16.43 3.48 -9.13
CA LEU A 359 15.73 4.04 -7.98
C LEU A 359 16.66 4.89 -7.10
N THR A 360 17.92 4.49 -6.96
CA THR A 360 18.96 5.27 -6.29
C THR A 360 19.98 5.79 -7.30
N ALA A 361 20.35 7.07 -7.22
CA ALA A 361 21.45 7.62 -7.99
C ALA A 361 22.77 6.98 -7.52
N LYS A 362 23.54 6.39 -8.45
CA LYS A 362 24.92 6.01 -8.15
C LYS A 362 25.73 7.29 -8.02
N LYS A 363 26.41 7.51 -6.88
CA LYS A 363 27.44 8.55 -6.76
C LYS A 363 28.41 8.42 -7.95
N LYS A 364 28.44 9.43 -8.83
CA LYS A 364 29.56 9.58 -9.76
C LYS A 364 30.80 9.74 -8.89
N LYS A 365 31.65 8.71 -8.80
CA LYS A 365 33.02 8.90 -8.29
C LYS A 365 33.65 9.97 -9.18
N ALA A 366 33.95 11.13 -8.59
CA ALA A 366 34.72 12.17 -9.26
C ALA A 366 36.06 11.55 -9.70
N LYS A 367 36.22 11.31 -11.00
CA LYS A 367 37.51 11.02 -11.60
C LYS A 367 38.20 12.38 -11.80
N GLY A 368 39.33 12.57 -11.11
CA GLY A 368 40.31 13.59 -11.48
C GLY A 368 40.62 14.63 -10.42
N ALA A 369 41.20 14.22 -9.29
CA ALA A 369 42.20 15.06 -8.62
C ALA A 369 43.57 14.46 -8.99
N LYS A 370 44.36 15.19 -9.79
CA LYS A 370 45.76 14.87 -10.05
C LYS A 370 46.52 14.93 -8.71
N PRO A 371 47.46 14.02 -8.44
CA PRO A 371 48.38 14.21 -7.33
C PRO A 371 49.34 15.36 -7.69
N SER A 372 49.32 16.42 -6.88
CA SER A 372 50.37 17.43 -6.90
C SER A 372 51.64 16.83 -6.32
N GLU A 373 52.70 16.85 -7.11
CA GLU A 373 54.06 16.50 -6.70
C GLU A 373 54.49 17.40 -5.53
N GLU A 374 54.85 16.78 -4.40
CA GLU A 374 55.63 17.42 -3.34
C GLU A 374 57.08 17.54 -3.83
N THR A 375 57.48 18.77 -4.17
CA THR A 375 58.89 19.12 -4.30
C THR A 375 59.41 19.44 -2.90
N SER A 376 60.20 18.52 -2.36
CA SER A 376 61.11 18.73 -1.25
C SER A 376 62.17 19.79 -1.58
N GLN A 377 62.37 20.80 -0.72
CA GLN A 377 63.70 21.31 -0.36
C GLN A 377 63.66 22.35 0.79
N GLU A 378 64.45 22.04 1.83
CA GLU A 378 65.28 22.93 2.68
C GLU A 378 64.57 24.06 3.45
N ASN A 379 64.48 24.02 4.79
CA ASN A 379 65.55 23.97 5.79
C ASN A 379 64.98 23.61 7.17
#